data_AF-A0A7W7W5Y9-F1
#
_entry.id   AF-A0A7W7W5Y9-F1
#
_cell.length_a   1.000
_cell.length_b   1.000
_cell.length_c   1.000
_cell.angle_alpha   90.00
_cell.angle_beta   90.00
_cell.angle_gamma   90.00
#
_symmetry.space_group_name_H-M   'P 1'
#
loop_
_entity.id
_entity.type
_entity.pdbx_description
1 polymer ?
#
loop_
_entity_poly.entity_id
_entity_poly.type
_entity_poly.pdbx_seq_one_letter_code
_entity_poly.pdbx_strand_id
1 'polypeptide(L)'
;MSQERSLAPAVTRAAAILDVLAEERGQTVGLSELARRLGLAKSSVSNICAALVDGGLLQRRSEGFRLGQRLVGYADAYLAGVDIVHEFQEACRAREAALDETVQLAVLNEARLEVVYLARRDGRTPVILASQIGRPLPATTTATGKAILAELADEDVGARLAEQAPLPRMTPQSITEPAALRADLATTRERGYAVDDSETVEGLLCLAMTVPGTFGTGQPAAVSFTGLDTRSSARRLDSRVAELRQLTRDIGTRMGVSAHAR
;
A
#
# COMPACT_ATOMS: atom_id res chain seq x y z
N MET A 1 -18.98 15.41 12.10
CA MET A 1 -18.04 15.06 11.03
C MET A 1 -18.86 14.93 9.75
N SER A 2 -18.81 15.93 8.89
CA SER A 2 -19.66 16.02 7.70
C SER A 2 -19.37 14.83 6.77
N GLN A 3 -20.39 13.99 6.53
CA GLN A 3 -20.39 13.12 5.35
C GLN A 3 -20.34 14.05 4.13
N GLU A 4 -19.20 14.13 3.46
CA GLU A 4 -19.19 14.56 2.06
C GLU A 4 -20.22 13.70 1.33
N ARG A 5 -21.23 14.36 0.74
CA ARG A 5 -22.25 13.68 -0.05
C ARG A 5 -21.54 13.03 -1.23
N SER A 6 -21.41 11.71 -1.19
CA SER A 6 -20.91 10.95 -2.34
C SER A 6 -21.74 11.29 -3.58
N LEU A 7 -21.05 11.66 -4.67
CA LEU A 7 -21.65 11.98 -5.97
C LEU A 7 -22.41 10.79 -6.56
N ALA A 8 -22.05 9.56 -6.18
CA ALA A 8 -22.70 8.32 -6.60
C ALA A 8 -22.79 7.33 -5.43
N PRO A 9 -23.79 7.48 -4.52
CA PRO A 9 -23.87 6.71 -3.29
C PRO A 9 -23.91 5.19 -3.49
N ALA A 10 -24.53 4.71 -4.57
CA ALA A 10 -24.57 3.29 -4.90
C ALA A 10 -23.17 2.72 -5.20
N VAL A 11 -22.34 3.46 -5.93
CA VAL A 11 -20.97 3.06 -6.28
C VAL A 11 -20.08 3.04 -5.05
N THR A 12 -20.13 4.09 -4.22
CA THR A 12 -19.37 4.14 -2.95
C THR A 12 -19.73 2.98 -2.02
N ARG A 13 -21.02 2.64 -1.91
CA ARG A 13 -21.48 1.50 -1.10
C ARG A 13 -21.09 0.16 -1.71
N ALA A 14 -21.08 0.06 -3.04
CA ALA A 14 -20.62 -1.14 -3.74
C ALA A 14 -19.13 -1.41 -3.48
N ALA A 15 -18.29 -0.36 -3.54
CA ALA A 15 -16.88 -0.44 -3.17
C ALA A 15 -16.70 -0.93 -1.72
N ALA A 16 -17.44 -0.32 -0.77
CA ALA A 16 -17.36 -0.73 0.63
C ALA A 16 -17.80 -2.19 0.87
N ILE A 17 -18.76 -2.72 0.10
CA ILE A 17 -19.13 -4.15 0.17
C ILE A 17 -17.97 -5.04 -0.33
N LEU A 18 -17.30 -4.64 -1.43
CA LEU A 18 -16.14 -5.38 -1.95
C LEU A 18 -14.99 -5.38 -0.93
N ASP A 19 -14.74 -4.25 -0.27
CA ASP A 19 -13.71 -4.13 0.78
C ASP A 19 -13.97 -5.10 1.93
N VAL A 20 -15.19 -5.13 2.48
CA VAL A 20 -15.56 -6.06 3.55
C VAL A 20 -15.39 -7.51 3.13
N LEU A 21 -15.73 -7.86 1.89
CA LEU A 21 -15.57 -9.23 1.39
C LEU A 21 -14.11 -9.60 1.09
N ALA A 22 -13.25 -8.63 0.77
CA ALA A 22 -11.82 -8.84 0.58
C ALA A 22 -11.10 -9.17 1.89
N GLU A 23 -11.50 -8.52 3.00
CA GLU A 23 -10.95 -8.77 4.35
C GLU A 23 -11.18 -10.22 4.81
N GLU A 24 -12.24 -10.87 4.31
CA GLU A 24 -12.67 -12.22 4.71
C GLU A 24 -11.95 -13.35 3.97
N ARG A 25 -10.95 -13.01 3.14
CA ARG A 25 -10.00 -13.96 2.51
C ARG A 25 -10.66 -15.19 1.87
N GLY A 26 -11.76 -14.96 1.14
CA GLY A 26 -12.48 -15.98 0.38
C GLY A 26 -13.65 -16.64 1.13
N GLN A 27 -13.85 -16.33 2.41
CA GLN A 27 -15.06 -16.73 3.13
C GLN A 27 -16.28 -15.94 2.65
N THR A 28 -17.47 -16.49 2.91
CA THR A 28 -18.74 -15.85 2.56
C THR A 28 -19.25 -15.00 3.72
N VAL A 29 -19.80 -13.83 3.42
CA VAL A 29 -20.45 -12.95 4.42
C VAL A 29 -21.95 -12.85 4.14
N GLY A 30 -22.75 -13.06 5.18
CA GLY A 30 -24.21 -12.96 5.10
C GLY A 30 -24.71 -11.52 4.92
N LEU A 31 -25.90 -11.37 4.32
CA LEU A 31 -26.52 -10.05 4.07
C LEU A 31 -26.68 -9.21 5.34
N SER A 32 -27.14 -9.84 6.44
CA SER A 32 -27.36 -9.14 7.71
C SER A 32 -26.04 -8.63 8.30
N GLU A 33 -24.96 -9.37 8.12
CA GLU A 33 -23.64 -9.00 8.62
C GLU A 33 -23.04 -7.86 7.79
N LEU A 34 -23.14 -7.91 6.45
CA LEU A 34 -22.75 -6.80 5.58
C LEU A 34 -23.50 -5.51 5.94
N ALA A 35 -24.82 -5.59 6.14
CA ALA A 35 -25.63 -4.44 6.54
C ALA A 35 -25.21 -3.85 7.88
N ARG A 36 -24.91 -4.72 8.86
CA ARG A 36 -24.46 -4.30 10.19
C ARG A 36 -23.09 -3.62 10.14
N ARG A 37 -22.11 -4.22 9.45
CA ARG A 37 -20.74 -3.67 9.35
C ARG A 37 -20.69 -2.33 8.63
N LEU A 38 -21.52 -2.16 7.61
CA LEU A 38 -21.55 -0.94 6.79
C LEU A 38 -22.51 0.13 7.33
N GLY A 39 -23.33 -0.17 8.35
CA GLY A 39 -24.35 0.74 8.86
C GLY A 39 -25.43 1.08 7.81
N LEU A 40 -25.75 0.15 6.92
CA LEU A 40 -26.67 0.35 5.79
C LEU A 40 -27.97 -0.45 5.98
N ALA A 41 -29.07 0.03 5.40
CA ALA A 41 -30.32 -0.72 5.37
C ALA A 41 -30.16 -2.04 4.57
N LYS A 42 -30.71 -3.15 5.08
CA LYS A 42 -30.62 -4.48 4.44
C LYS A 42 -31.13 -4.47 2.99
N SER A 43 -32.19 -3.72 2.69
CA SER A 43 -32.72 -3.58 1.33
C SER A 43 -31.72 -2.92 0.37
N SER A 44 -31.00 -1.88 0.82
CA SER A 44 -29.95 -1.24 0.00
C SER A 44 -28.80 -2.20 -0.26
N VAL A 45 -28.33 -2.91 0.77
CA VAL A 45 -27.23 -3.88 0.62
C VAL A 45 -27.65 -5.01 -0.32
N SER A 46 -28.88 -5.51 -0.17
CA SER A 46 -29.42 -6.56 -1.04
C SER A 46 -29.45 -6.15 -2.50
N ASN A 47 -29.94 -4.94 -2.80
CA ASN A 47 -30.02 -4.44 -4.18
C ASN A 47 -28.62 -4.26 -4.79
N ILE A 48 -27.67 -3.71 -4.04
CA ILE A 48 -26.29 -3.54 -4.51
C ILE A 48 -25.62 -4.90 -4.72
N CYS A 49 -25.75 -5.83 -3.77
CA CYS A 49 -25.22 -7.18 -3.91
C CYS A 49 -25.83 -7.89 -5.14
N ALA A 50 -27.13 -7.73 -5.40
CA ALA A 50 -27.75 -8.30 -6.59
C ALA A 50 -27.14 -7.75 -7.89
N ALA A 51 -26.96 -6.43 -7.99
CA ALA A 51 -26.30 -5.80 -9.13
C ALA A 51 -24.84 -6.25 -9.30
N LEU A 52 -24.10 -6.39 -8.20
CA LEU A 52 -22.71 -6.88 -8.25
C LEU A 52 -22.63 -8.36 -8.61
N VAL A 53 -23.61 -9.18 -8.23
CA VAL A 53 -23.72 -10.59 -8.65
C VAL A 53 -24.01 -10.67 -10.14
N ASP A 54 -24.96 -9.88 -10.64
CA ASP A 54 -25.29 -9.80 -12.07
C ASP A 54 -24.08 -9.36 -12.91
N GLY A 55 -23.33 -8.38 -12.41
CA GLY A 55 -22.06 -7.95 -12.99
C GLY A 55 -20.90 -8.94 -12.81
N GLY A 56 -21.08 -10.07 -12.12
CA GLY A 56 -20.03 -11.08 -11.88
C GLY A 56 -18.93 -10.67 -10.89
N LEU A 57 -19.09 -9.53 -10.23
CA LEU A 57 -18.17 -8.99 -9.22
C LEU A 57 -18.33 -9.68 -7.86
N LEU A 58 -19.54 -10.16 -7.57
CA LEU A 58 -19.81 -11.02 -6.42
C LEU A 58 -20.33 -12.38 -6.88
N GLN A 59 -20.21 -13.36 -6.00
CA GLN A 59 -20.84 -14.65 -6.14
C GLN A 59 -21.72 -14.92 -4.93
N ARG A 60 -22.99 -15.27 -5.18
CA ARG A 60 -23.91 -15.71 -4.14
C ARG A 60 -23.72 -17.19 -3.82
N ARG A 61 -23.66 -17.52 -2.54
CA ARG A 61 -23.62 -18.88 -1.96
C ARG A 61 -24.77 -19.05 -0.96
N SER A 62 -24.98 -20.27 -0.44
CA SER A 62 -26.03 -20.54 0.55
C SER A 62 -25.89 -19.64 1.79
N GLU A 63 -24.66 -19.48 2.27
CA GLU A 63 -24.34 -18.75 3.50
C GLU A 63 -24.14 -17.24 3.31
N GLY A 64 -24.18 -16.72 2.07
CA GLY A 64 -23.99 -15.29 1.82
C GLY A 64 -23.32 -14.96 0.49
N PHE A 65 -22.46 -13.95 0.50
CA PHE A 65 -21.77 -13.42 -0.68
C PHE A 65 -20.26 -13.54 -0.51
N ARG A 66 -19.54 -13.75 -1.60
CA ARG A 66 -18.07 -13.64 -1.67
C ARG A 66 -17.66 -12.94 -2.97
N LEU A 67 -16.38 -12.59 -3.09
CA LEU A 67 -15.83 -12.03 -4.33
C LEU A 67 -16.05 -12.97 -5.53
N GLY A 68 -16.44 -12.40 -6.66
CA GLY A 68 -16.73 -13.08 -7.92
C GLY A 68 -15.51 -13.16 -8.85
N GLN A 69 -15.56 -14.07 -9.82
CA GLN A 69 -14.42 -14.34 -10.71
C GLN A 69 -14.08 -13.20 -11.67
N ARG A 70 -15.02 -12.29 -11.97
CA ARG A 70 -14.74 -11.15 -12.87
C ARG A 70 -13.64 -10.24 -12.35
N LEU A 71 -13.44 -10.19 -11.03
CA LEU A 71 -12.37 -9.44 -10.40
C LEU A 71 -10.97 -9.93 -10.82
N VAL A 72 -10.82 -11.21 -11.18
CA VAL A 72 -9.56 -11.75 -11.71
C VAL A 72 -9.19 -11.07 -13.01
N GLY A 73 -10.16 -10.85 -13.91
CA GLY A 73 -9.91 -10.15 -15.17
C GLY A 73 -9.54 -8.67 -14.98
N TYR A 74 -10.10 -8.00 -13.97
CA TYR A 74 -9.71 -6.63 -13.63
C TYR A 74 -8.31 -6.57 -13.01
N ALA A 75 -7.98 -7.51 -12.14
CA ALA A 75 -6.65 -7.62 -11.56
C ALA A 75 -5.60 -7.92 -12.64
N ASP A 76 -5.87 -8.88 -13.53
CA ASP A 76 -4.98 -9.22 -14.65
C ASP A 76 -4.77 -8.03 -15.58
N ALA A 77 -5.83 -7.34 -16.00
CA ALA A 77 -5.70 -6.15 -16.85
C ALA A 77 -4.91 -5.01 -16.18
N TYR A 78 -5.09 -4.82 -14.86
CA TYR A 78 -4.30 -3.86 -14.10
C TYR A 78 -2.83 -4.27 -14.01
N LEU A 79 -2.56 -5.53 -13.66
CA LEU A 79 -1.21 -6.07 -13.48
C LEU A 79 -0.45 -6.23 -14.81
N ALA A 80 -1.14 -6.49 -15.92
CA ALA A 80 -0.55 -6.52 -17.26
C ALA A 80 0.07 -5.17 -17.66
N GLY A 81 -0.42 -4.07 -17.07
CA GLY A 81 0.19 -2.75 -17.21
C GLY A 81 1.33 -2.48 -16.22
N VAL A 82 1.61 -3.38 -15.26
CA VAL A 82 2.47 -3.14 -14.10
C VAL A 82 3.52 -4.25 -13.97
N ASP A 83 4.46 -4.27 -14.92
CA ASP A 83 5.57 -5.24 -15.01
C ASP A 83 6.38 -5.37 -13.70
N ILE A 84 6.46 -4.29 -12.93
CA ILE A 84 7.15 -4.25 -11.64
C ILE A 84 6.65 -5.29 -10.63
N VAL A 85 5.38 -5.73 -10.68
CA VAL A 85 4.90 -6.78 -9.76
C VAL A 85 5.56 -8.12 -10.06
N HIS A 86 5.70 -8.47 -11.35
CA HIS A 86 6.40 -9.68 -11.77
C HIS A 86 7.88 -9.60 -11.39
N GLU A 87 8.55 -8.50 -11.73
CA GLU A 87 9.98 -8.34 -11.44
C GLU A 87 10.29 -8.24 -9.94
N PHE A 88 9.38 -7.68 -9.14
CA PHE A 88 9.46 -7.73 -7.69
C PHE A 88 9.46 -9.18 -7.18
N GLN A 89 8.53 -10.01 -7.66
CA GLN A 89 8.43 -11.41 -7.22
C GLN A 89 9.69 -12.20 -7.62
N GLU A 90 10.19 -12.01 -8.84
CA GLU A 90 11.40 -12.69 -9.32
C GLU A 90 12.66 -12.22 -8.57
N ALA A 91 12.77 -10.92 -8.28
CA ALA A 91 13.87 -10.39 -7.47
C ALA A 91 13.84 -10.92 -6.02
N CYS A 92 12.64 -11.03 -5.42
CA CYS A 92 12.49 -11.64 -4.10
C CYS A 92 12.85 -13.14 -4.12
N ARG A 93 12.42 -13.90 -5.14
CA ARG A 93 12.76 -15.33 -5.30
C ARG A 93 14.26 -15.55 -5.43
N ALA A 94 14.94 -14.74 -6.24
CA ALA A 94 16.39 -14.81 -6.42
C ALA A 94 17.18 -14.54 -5.12
N ARG A 95 16.54 -13.93 -4.11
CA ARG A 95 17.15 -13.53 -2.83
C ARG A 95 16.50 -14.20 -1.63
N GLU A 96 15.73 -15.26 -1.83
CA GLU A 96 14.90 -15.86 -0.77
C GLU A 96 15.70 -16.24 0.48
N ALA A 97 16.93 -16.74 0.30
CA ALA A 97 17.81 -17.13 1.40
C ALA A 97 18.34 -15.96 2.24
N ALA A 98 18.39 -14.75 1.67
CA ALA A 98 18.91 -13.54 2.31
C ALA A 98 17.82 -12.65 2.92
N LEU A 99 16.56 -12.80 2.50
CA LEU A 99 15.44 -11.99 2.97
C LEU A 99 14.75 -12.68 4.15
N ASP A 100 14.94 -12.15 5.36
CA ASP A 100 14.24 -12.63 6.55
C ASP A 100 12.97 -11.81 6.83
N GLU A 101 12.94 -10.56 6.38
CA GLU A 101 11.90 -9.58 6.61
C GLU A 101 10.70 -9.77 5.67
N THR A 102 9.57 -9.20 6.08
CA THR A 102 8.44 -9.03 5.17
C THR A 102 8.79 -7.91 4.19
N VAL A 103 8.67 -8.21 2.90
CA VAL A 103 8.99 -7.28 1.82
C VAL A 103 7.72 -6.88 1.11
N GLN A 104 7.53 -5.59 0.84
CA GLN A 104 6.31 -5.07 0.24
C GLN A 104 6.61 -4.08 -0.88
N LEU A 105 5.85 -4.16 -1.96
CA LEU A 105 5.91 -3.23 -3.09
C LEU A 105 4.68 -2.32 -3.04
N ALA A 106 4.89 -1.01 -3.14
CA ALA A 106 3.82 -0.03 -3.20
C ALA A 106 4.05 1.02 -4.29
N VAL A 107 2.95 1.57 -4.79
CA VAL A 107 2.93 2.72 -5.70
C VAL A 107 2.18 3.88 -5.07
N LEU A 108 2.48 5.10 -5.49
CA LEU A 108 1.74 6.28 -5.05
C LEU A 108 0.40 6.37 -5.81
N ASN A 109 -0.68 6.59 -5.06
CA ASN A 109 -1.95 6.98 -5.63
C ASN A 109 -1.82 8.42 -6.16
N GLU A 110 -2.02 8.65 -7.45
CA GLU A 110 -1.86 10.01 -8.01
C GLU A 110 -2.90 11.00 -7.47
N ALA A 111 -4.13 10.52 -7.20
CA ALA A 111 -5.28 11.34 -6.83
C ALA A 111 -5.35 11.67 -5.33
N ARG A 112 -4.66 10.91 -4.48
CA ARG A 112 -4.69 11.06 -3.02
C ARG A 112 -3.30 10.81 -2.47
N LEU A 113 -2.91 11.46 -1.38
CA LEU A 113 -1.59 11.27 -0.75
C LEU A 113 -1.51 9.93 0.02
N GLU A 114 -1.69 8.83 -0.71
CA GLU A 114 -1.82 7.47 -0.23
C GLU A 114 -0.91 6.56 -1.06
N VAL A 115 -0.41 5.50 -0.46
CA VAL A 115 0.27 4.42 -1.17
C VAL A 115 -0.63 3.20 -1.25
N VAL A 116 -0.60 2.51 -2.39
CA VAL A 116 -1.31 1.26 -2.61
C VAL A 116 -0.29 0.13 -2.75
N TYR A 117 -0.42 -0.89 -1.91
CA TYR A 117 0.44 -2.06 -1.94
C TYR A 117 0.00 -3.02 -3.04
N LEU A 118 0.94 -3.39 -3.92
CA LEU A 118 0.67 -4.22 -5.09
C LEU A 118 1.13 -5.66 -4.91
N ALA A 119 2.23 -5.85 -4.18
CA ALA A 119 2.78 -7.18 -3.92
C ALA A 119 3.42 -7.24 -2.53
N ARG A 120 3.47 -8.46 -1.98
CA ARG A 120 4.07 -8.75 -0.69
C ARG A 120 4.72 -10.13 -0.73
N ARG A 121 5.88 -10.23 -0.10
CA ARG A 121 6.55 -11.49 0.24
C ARG A 121 6.69 -11.56 1.75
N ASP A 122 6.12 -12.59 2.35
CA ASP A 122 6.18 -12.78 3.80
C ASP A 122 7.59 -13.14 4.26
N GLY A 123 8.01 -12.49 5.36
CA GLY A 123 9.24 -12.83 6.06
C GLY A 123 9.10 -14.09 6.90
N ARG A 124 10.20 -14.52 7.52
CA ARG A 124 10.22 -15.66 8.45
C ARG A 124 9.48 -15.36 9.74
N THR A 125 9.55 -14.11 10.18
CA THR A 125 8.85 -13.66 11.40
C THR A 125 7.49 -13.11 11.03
N PRO A 126 6.40 -13.67 11.57
CA PRO A 126 5.06 -13.12 11.35
C PRO A 126 4.97 -11.73 11.99
N VAL A 127 4.44 -10.78 11.22
CA VAL A 127 4.24 -9.39 11.65
C VAL A 127 2.80 -8.98 11.42
N ILE A 128 2.22 -8.23 12.37
CA ILE A 128 0.89 -7.65 12.22
C ILE A 128 1.04 -6.35 11.44
N LEU A 129 0.52 -6.32 10.21
CA LEU A 129 0.61 -5.15 9.35
C LEU A 129 -0.73 -4.44 9.24
N ALA A 130 -0.69 -3.12 9.11
CA ALA A 130 -1.84 -2.34 8.65
C ALA A 130 -2.06 -2.48 7.13
N SER A 131 -1.02 -2.85 6.38
CA SER A 131 -1.04 -2.97 4.92
C SER A 131 -1.72 -4.25 4.46
N GLN A 132 -2.51 -4.11 3.39
CA GLN A 132 -3.09 -5.21 2.62
C GLN A 132 -2.96 -4.87 1.13
N ILE A 133 -2.82 -5.88 0.28
CA ILE A 133 -2.74 -5.67 -1.17
C ILE A 133 -4.01 -4.97 -1.65
N GLY A 134 -3.85 -3.90 -2.43
CA GLY A 134 -4.94 -3.07 -2.94
C GLY A 134 -5.55 -2.07 -1.95
N ARG A 135 -5.23 -2.16 -0.65
CA ARG A 135 -5.74 -1.22 0.35
C ARG A 135 -4.81 -0.01 0.50
N PRO A 136 -5.32 1.23 0.35
CA PRO A 136 -4.50 2.42 0.50
C PRO A 136 -4.11 2.66 1.96
N LEU A 137 -2.90 3.19 2.17
CA LEU A 137 -2.43 3.75 3.44
C LEU A 137 -1.91 5.18 3.24
N PRO A 138 -1.98 6.07 4.25
CA PRO A 138 -1.41 7.41 4.15
C PRO A 138 0.07 7.37 3.76
N ALA A 139 0.44 8.12 2.72
CA ALA A 139 1.84 8.17 2.28
C ALA A 139 2.74 8.86 3.34
N THR A 140 2.16 9.73 4.16
CA THR A 140 2.87 10.51 5.18
C THR A 140 3.30 9.69 6.39
N THR A 141 2.67 8.54 6.65
CA THR A 141 2.99 7.68 7.82
C THR A 141 3.80 6.45 7.43
N THR A 142 3.81 6.07 6.15
CA THR A 142 4.47 4.85 5.67
C THR A 142 5.87 5.13 5.16
N ALA A 143 6.80 4.19 5.38
CA ALA A 143 8.14 4.30 4.81
C ALA A 143 8.11 4.38 3.28
N THR A 144 7.29 3.56 2.61
CA THR A 144 7.17 3.58 1.14
C THR A 144 6.65 4.91 0.61
N GLY A 145 5.64 5.49 1.27
CA GLY A 145 5.13 6.80 0.92
C GLY A 145 6.18 7.89 1.09
N LYS A 146 6.87 7.91 2.24
CA LYS A 146 7.96 8.85 2.48
C LYS A 146 9.12 8.70 1.48
N ALA A 147 9.47 7.47 1.10
CA ALA A 147 10.50 7.24 0.08
C ALA A 147 10.11 7.86 -1.26
N ILE A 148 8.86 7.65 -1.70
CA ILE A 148 8.35 8.23 -2.94
C ILE A 148 8.28 9.75 -2.85
N LEU A 149 7.71 10.30 -1.77
CA LEU A 149 7.56 11.74 -1.58
C LEU A 149 8.91 12.45 -1.53
N ALA A 150 9.95 11.80 -1.03
CA ALA A 150 11.30 12.33 -0.99
C ALA A 150 11.93 12.49 -2.40
N GLU A 151 11.44 11.78 -3.42
CA GLU A 151 11.91 11.95 -4.81
C GLU A 151 11.13 13.00 -5.61
N LEU A 152 9.97 13.44 -5.10
CA LEU A 152 9.16 14.47 -5.76
C LEU A 152 9.75 15.86 -5.53
N ALA A 153 9.36 16.82 -6.39
CA ALA A 153 9.74 18.21 -6.22
C ALA A 153 9.13 18.79 -4.91
N ASP A 154 9.90 19.63 -4.22
CA ASP A 154 9.48 20.24 -2.95
C ASP A 154 8.17 21.04 -3.06
N GLU A 155 7.94 21.65 -4.22
CA GLU A 155 6.73 22.41 -4.54
C GLU A 155 5.50 21.50 -4.61
N ASP A 156 5.62 20.36 -5.31
CA ASP A 156 4.54 19.36 -5.46
C ASP A 156 4.19 18.73 -4.11
N VAL A 157 5.20 18.36 -3.34
CA VAL A 157 5.01 17.84 -1.97
C VAL A 157 4.37 18.91 -1.09
N GLY A 158 4.87 20.14 -1.16
CA GLY A 158 4.38 21.26 -0.38
C GLY A 158 2.89 21.53 -0.58
N ALA A 159 2.42 21.52 -1.84
CA ALA A 159 1.01 21.69 -2.20
C ALA A 159 0.16 20.54 -1.65
N ARG A 160 0.56 19.29 -1.90
CA ARG A 160 -0.18 18.08 -1.44
C ARG A 160 -0.30 18.02 0.09
N LEU A 161 0.74 18.42 0.83
CA LEU A 161 0.72 18.44 2.30
C LEU A 161 -0.19 19.54 2.85
N ALA A 162 -0.27 20.69 2.18
CA ALA A 162 -1.12 21.80 2.61
C ALA A 162 -2.61 21.45 2.50
N GLU A 163 -3.00 20.72 1.44
CA GLU A 163 -4.38 20.27 1.23
C GLU A 163 -4.87 19.28 2.30
N GLN A 164 -3.94 18.57 2.94
CA GLN A 164 -4.25 17.51 3.91
C GLN A 164 -3.93 17.89 5.36
N ALA A 165 -3.57 19.13 5.66
CA ALA A 165 -3.22 19.53 7.02
C ALA A 165 -4.46 19.57 7.94
N PRO A 166 -4.40 19.01 9.16
CA PRO A 166 -3.30 18.26 9.76
C PRO A 166 -3.15 16.85 9.16
N LEU A 167 -1.91 16.39 9.02
CA LEU A 167 -1.63 15.12 8.33
C LEU A 167 -2.23 13.92 9.10
N PRO A 168 -2.55 12.81 8.39
CA PRO A 168 -3.11 11.62 9.02
C PRO A 168 -2.26 11.09 10.18
N ARG A 169 -2.94 10.70 11.26
CA ARG A 169 -2.35 10.08 12.44
C ARG A 169 -2.82 8.63 12.55
N MET A 170 -1.91 7.67 12.44
CA MET A 170 -2.19 6.24 12.64
C MET A 170 -1.76 5.75 14.02
N THR A 171 -0.72 6.35 14.59
CA THR A 171 -0.19 6.07 15.94
C THR A 171 0.18 7.39 16.63
N PRO A 172 0.51 7.38 17.94
CA PRO A 172 1.03 8.56 18.61
C PRO A 172 2.34 9.12 18.00
N GLN A 173 3.12 8.27 17.31
CA GLN A 173 4.41 8.62 16.71
C GLN A 173 4.29 9.21 15.30
N SER A 174 3.13 9.06 14.63
CA SER A 174 2.94 9.60 13.28
C SER A 174 3.26 11.09 13.20
N ILE A 175 4.06 11.49 12.22
CA ILE A 175 4.31 12.90 11.93
C ILE A 175 3.01 13.55 11.40
N THR A 176 2.43 14.46 12.18
CA THR A 176 1.17 15.15 11.82
C THR A 176 1.38 16.55 11.23
N GLU A 177 2.57 17.11 11.39
CA GLU A 177 2.89 18.48 10.98
C GLU A 177 3.61 18.51 9.61
N PRO A 178 3.09 19.27 8.61
CA PRO A 178 3.72 19.36 7.30
C PRO A 178 5.19 19.79 7.33
N ALA A 179 5.56 20.73 8.20
CA ALA A 179 6.94 21.20 8.32
C ALA A 179 7.87 20.10 8.86
N ALA A 180 7.41 19.31 9.83
CA ALA A 180 8.17 18.18 10.36
C ALA A 180 8.34 17.08 9.31
N LEU A 181 7.30 16.80 8.52
CA LEU A 181 7.40 15.82 7.45
C LEU A 181 8.39 16.28 6.37
N ARG A 182 8.39 17.56 5.97
CA ARG A 182 9.39 18.08 5.02
C ARG A 182 10.82 17.90 5.50
N ALA A 183 11.09 18.10 6.79
CA ALA A 183 12.41 17.86 7.38
C ALA A 183 12.80 16.37 7.33
N ASP A 184 11.86 15.46 7.60
CA ASP A 184 12.07 14.01 7.49
C ASP A 184 12.30 13.57 6.03
N LEU A 185 11.59 14.16 5.06
CA LEU A 185 11.80 13.91 3.63
C LEU A 185 13.16 14.43 3.13
N ALA A 186 13.64 15.57 3.65
CA ALA A 186 14.99 16.06 3.36
C ALA A 186 16.06 15.10 3.90
N THR A 187 15.91 14.65 5.15
CA THR A 187 16.78 13.63 5.74
C THR A 187 16.75 12.32 4.94
N THR A 188 15.57 11.93 4.47
CA THR A 188 15.37 10.74 3.63
C THR A 188 16.12 10.85 2.30
N ARG A 189 16.10 12.02 1.64
CA ARG A 189 16.91 12.30 0.44
C ARG A 189 18.40 12.16 0.72
N GLU A 190 18.89 12.75 1.80
CA GLU A 190 20.31 12.72 2.15
C GLU A 190 20.83 11.31 2.45
N ARG A 191 20.08 10.49 3.22
CA ARG A 191 20.50 9.12 3.57
C ARG A 191 20.16 8.07 2.50
N GLY A 192 19.27 8.40 1.56
CA GLY A 192 18.87 7.52 0.46
C GLY A 192 17.94 6.38 0.85
N TYR A 193 17.21 6.50 1.96
CA TYR A 193 16.14 5.58 2.37
C TYR A 193 15.17 6.28 3.33
N ALA A 194 13.92 5.85 3.35
CA ALA A 194 12.90 6.32 4.28
C ALA A 194 12.75 5.39 5.47
N VAL A 195 12.24 5.95 6.57
CA VAL A 195 11.97 5.24 7.82
C VAL A 195 10.56 5.55 8.28
N ASP A 196 9.83 4.51 8.66
CA ASP A 196 8.63 4.57 9.49
C ASP A 196 9.02 3.91 10.81
N ASP A 197 9.13 4.72 11.87
CA ASP A 197 9.44 4.26 13.23
C ASP A 197 8.19 4.35 14.09
N SER A 198 7.44 3.24 14.09
CA SER A 198 6.18 3.11 14.81
C SER A 198 5.10 4.10 14.39
N GLU A 199 5.15 4.67 13.17
CA GLU A 199 4.21 5.69 12.69
C GLU A 199 2.95 5.07 12.08
N THR A 200 3.06 3.90 11.43
CA THR A 200 1.91 3.18 10.87
C THR A 200 1.31 2.19 11.87
N VAL A 201 2.16 1.43 12.56
CA VAL A 201 1.79 0.45 13.60
C VAL A 201 2.82 0.54 14.72
N GLU A 202 2.35 0.65 15.97
CA GLU A 202 3.24 0.75 17.13
C GLU A 202 4.18 -0.46 17.23
N GLY A 203 5.48 -0.20 17.42
CA GLY A 203 6.49 -1.25 17.56
C GLY A 203 7.01 -1.84 16.24
N LEU A 204 6.57 -1.34 15.08
CA LEU A 204 7.17 -1.69 13.80
C LEU A 204 8.20 -0.66 13.37
N LEU A 205 9.30 -1.14 12.80
CA LEU A 205 10.19 -0.33 11.98
C LEU A 205 10.09 -0.78 10.53
N CYS A 206 9.82 0.15 9.62
CA CYS A 206 9.92 -0.09 8.20
C CYS A 206 11.00 0.78 7.56
N LEU A 207 11.80 0.17 6.69
CA LEU A 207 12.75 0.85 5.82
C LEU A 207 12.21 0.79 4.41
N ALA A 208 12.32 1.87 3.65
CA ALA A 208 11.90 1.85 2.25
C ALA A 208 12.85 2.62 1.34
N MET A 209 12.88 2.20 0.08
CA MET A 209 13.58 2.89 -1.00
C MET A 209 12.69 2.83 -2.25
N THR A 210 12.83 3.84 -3.09
CA THR A 210 12.22 3.87 -4.41
C THR A 210 12.88 2.84 -5.33
N VAL A 211 12.09 2.30 -6.24
CA VAL A 211 12.59 1.48 -7.35
C VAL A 211 12.94 2.43 -8.48
N PRO A 212 14.17 2.39 -9.05
CA PRO A 212 14.54 3.29 -10.13
C PRO A 212 13.60 3.17 -11.34
N GLY A 213 13.08 4.32 -11.80
CA GLY A 213 12.19 4.41 -12.95
C GLY A 213 10.75 4.77 -12.58
N THR A 214 9.90 4.79 -13.59
CA THR A 214 8.46 4.94 -13.44
C THR A 214 7.76 3.71 -14.04
N PHE A 215 6.63 3.35 -13.45
CA PHE A 215 5.98 2.05 -13.67
C PHE A 215 4.54 2.26 -14.12
N GLY A 216 4.06 1.38 -15.01
CA GLY A 216 2.72 1.45 -15.59
C GLY A 216 2.41 2.79 -16.23
N THR A 217 1.48 3.56 -15.64
CA THR A 217 1.07 4.88 -16.14
C THR A 217 2.05 6.01 -15.85
N GLY A 218 3.26 5.70 -15.36
CA GLY A 218 4.29 6.69 -15.03
C GLY A 218 4.44 6.95 -13.52
N GLN A 219 3.93 6.04 -12.68
CA GLN A 219 3.94 6.21 -11.23
C GLN A 219 5.28 5.78 -10.62
N PRO A 220 5.80 6.51 -9.62
CA PRO A 220 6.92 6.03 -8.80
C PRO A 220 6.47 4.87 -7.92
N ALA A 221 7.38 3.93 -7.70
CA ALA A 221 7.18 2.78 -6.82
C ALA A 221 8.26 2.72 -5.74
N ALA A 222 7.94 2.13 -4.60
CA ALA A 222 8.88 1.87 -3.53
C ALA A 222 8.74 0.46 -2.98
N VAL A 223 9.85 -0.09 -2.53
CA VAL A 223 9.92 -1.35 -1.81
C VAL A 223 10.29 -1.08 -0.36
N SER A 224 9.63 -1.78 0.56
CA SER A 224 9.97 -1.74 1.98
C SER A 224 10.35 -3.09 2.55
N PHE A 225 11.20 -3.05 3.58
CA PHE A 225 11.37 -4.11 4.55
C PHE A 225 10.65 -3.73 5.83
N THR A 226 9.86 -4.67 6.37
CA THR A 226 9.18 -4.53 7.65
C THR A 226 9.74 -5.52 8.66
N GLY A 227 10.21 -5.00 9.80
CA GLY A 227 10.73 -5.79 10.92
C GLY A 227 10.19 -5.31 12.26
N LEU A 228 10.14 -6.23 13.24
CA LEU A 228 9.68 -5.97 14.62
C LEU A 228 10.77 -5.37 15.52
N ASP A 229 12.03 -5.46 15.11
CA ASP A 229 13.14 -5.10 15.99
C ASP A 229 14.40 -4.73 15.21
N THR A 230 14.63 -3.42 15.07
CA THR A 230 15.95 -2.87 14.73
C THR A 230 16.52 -2.03 15.87
N ARG A 231 16.07 -2.21 17.12
CA ARG A 231 16.93 -1.81 18.27
C ARG A 231 18.21 -2.66 18.33
N SER A 232 18.32 -3.60 17.40
CA SER A 232 19.54 -4.21 16.91
C SER A 232 20.60 -3.16 16.49
N SER A 233 21.85 -3.36 16.91
CA SER A 233 23.03 -2.51 16.62
C SER A 233 23.07 -1.87 15.22
N ALA A 234 23.62 -0.65 15.09
CA ALA A 234 23.79 0.08 13.82
C ALA A 234 24.30 -0.79 12.64
N ARG A 235 25.21 -1.73 12.91
CA ARG A 235 25.73 -2.69 11.92
C ARG A 235 24.66 -3.53 11.22
N ARG A 236 23.56 -3.87 11.91
CA ARG A 236 22.44 -4.62 11.32
C ARG A 236 21.57 -3.73 10.45
N LEU A 237 21.37 -2.47 10.84
CA LEU A 237 20.65 -1.49 10.02
C LEU A 237 21.35 -1.25 8.69
N ASP A 238 22.66 -1.02 8.71
CA ASP A 238 23.45 -0.80 7.48
C ASP A 238 23.36 -1.99 6.51
N SER A 239 23.40 -3.22 7.05
CA SER A 239 23.23 -4.44 6.25
C SER A 239 21.85 -4.50 5.58
N ARG A 240 20.78 -4.17 6.31
CA ARG A 240 19.41 -4.17 5.77
C ARG A 240 19.20 -3.08 4.73
N VAL A 241 19.76 -1.89 4.95
CA VAL A 241 19.75 -0.81 3.96
C VAL A 241 20.50 -1.24 2.70
N ALA A 242 21.65 -1.90 2.82
CA ALA A 242 22.39 -2.41 1.67
C ALA A 242 21.63 -3.50 0.89
N GLU A 243 20.98 -4.43 1.59
CA GLU A 243 20.13 -5.46 0.99
C GLU A 243 18.93 -4.86 0.27
N LEU A 244 18.24 -3.90 0.89
CA LEU A 244 17.11 -3.20 0.29
C LEU A 244 17.54 -2.44 -0.98
N ARG A 245 18.67 -1.73 -0.93
CA ARG A 245 19.24 -1.02 -2.09
C ARG A 245 19.60 -1.97 -3.23
N GLN A 246 20.08 -3.16 -2.91
CA GLN A 246 20.36 -4.15 -3.94
C GLN A 246 19.06 -4.72 -4.53
N LEU A 247 18.05 -4.98 -3.69
CA LEU A 247 16.74 -5.44 -4.17
C LEU A 247 16.08 -4.43 -5.10
N THR A 248 16.04 -3.14 -4.74
CA THR A 248 15.44 -2.11 -5.62
C THR A 248 16.19 -1.96 -6.94
N ARG A 249 17.53 -2.07 -6.93
CA ARG A 249 18.34 -2.08 -8.16
C ARG A 249 18.09 -3.31 -9.03
N ASP A 250 17.95 -4.49 -8.44
CA ASP A 250 17.67 -5.71 -9.19
C ASP A 250 16.32 -5.59 -9.91
N ILE A 251 15.29 -5.08 -9.22
CA ILE A 251 13.97 -4.82 -9.81
C ILE A 251 14.07 -3.81 -10.95
N GLY A 252 14.73 -2.66 -10.74
CA GLY A 252 14.91 -1.64 -11.78
C GLY A 252 15.68 -2.16 -13.01
N THR A 253 16.75 -2.93 -12.78
CA THR A 253 17.60 -3.50 -13.84
C THR A 253 16.82 -4.51 -14.68
N ARG A 254 16.02 -5.37 -14.04
CA ARG A 254 15.19 -6.37 -14.72
C ARG A 254 14.17 -5.74 -15.65
N MET A 255 13.71 -4.54 -15.31
CA MET A 255 12.84 -3.76 -16.18
C MET A 255 13.57 -2.94 -17.26
N GLY A 256 14.89 -3.08 -17.39
CA GLY A 256 15.67 -2.30 -18.35
C GLY A 256 15.88 -0.83 -17.96
N VAL A 257 15.50 -0.43 -16.74
CA VAL A 257 15.78 0.90 -16.21
C VAL A 257 17.17 0.90 -15.61
N SER A 258 18.17 1.32 -16.39
CA SER A 258 19.50 1.58 -15.85
C SER A 258 19.43 2.77 -14.90
N ALA A 259 19.96 2.59 -13.68
CA ALA A 259 20.06 3.65 -12.68
C ALA A 259 20.75 4.88 -13.29
N HIS A 260 19.97 5.88 -13.67
CA HIS A 260 20.53 7.18 -13.99
C HIS A 260 20.97 7.79 -12.67
N ALA A 261 22.27 7.67 -12.41
CA ALA A 261 22.94 8.40 -11.36
C ALA A 261 22.52 9.87 -11.42
N ARG A 262 21.93 10.35 -10.33
CA ARG A 262 22.00 11.77 -9.97
C ARG A 262 22.91 11.87 -8.76
#